data_AF-A0A0V0PVH4-F1
#
_entry.id   AF-A0A0V0PVH4-F1
#
_cell.length_a   1.000
_cell.length_b   1.000
_cell.length_c   1.000
_cell.angle_alpha   90.00
_cell.angle_beta   90.00
_cell.angle_gamma   90.00
#
_symmetry.space_group_name_H-M   'P 1'
#
loop_
_entity.id
_entity.type
_entity.pdbx_description
1 polymer ?
#
loop_
_entity_poly.entity_id
_entity_poly.type
_entity_poly.pdbx_seq_one_letter_code
_entity_poly.pdbx_strand_id
1 'polypeptide(L)' 'MPALNLAPNLTGHDDLYEQLVAMHDGLSEAESLKLWAKFALLLANHIGERAVIEQAMAMARPRAA' A
#
# COMPACT_ATOMS: atom_id res chain seq x y z
N MET A 1 9.21 16.76 11.21
CA MET A 1 8.18 16.52 10.18
C MET A 1 8.39 15.12 9.66
N PRO A 2 7.40 14.22 9.75
CA PRO A 2 7.54 12.87 9.21
C PRO A 2 7.56 12.93 7.68
N ALA A 3 8.57 12.30 7.09
CA ALA A 3 8.75 12.20 5.64
C ALA A 3 8.43 10.77 5.19
N LEU A 4 7.91 10.63 3.97
CA LEU A 4 7.65 9.31 3.39
C LEU A 4 8.96 8.51 3.29
N ASN A 5 8.99 7.30 3.85
CA ASN A 5 10.12 6.38 3.68
C ASN A 5 9.94 5.60 2.37
N LEU A 6 10.90 5.73 1.47
CA LEU A 6 10.96 5.01 0.18
C LEU A 6 11.92 3.82 0.21
N ALA A 7 12.71 3.69 1.28
CA ALA A 7 13.61 2.57 1.47
C ALA A 7 12.86 1.34 2.02
N PRO A 8 13.36 0.13 1.76
CA PRO A 8 12.86 -1.07 2.42
C PRO A 8 12.88 -0.89 3.94
N ASN A 9 11.71 -1.01 4.57
CA ASN A 9 11.53 -0.74 6.00
C ASN A 9 10.99 -1.95 6.78
N LEU A 10 10.82 -3.09 6.11
CA LEU A 10 10.29 -4.32 6.69
C LEU A 10 11.35 -5.42 6.60
N THR A 11 11.55 -6.13 7.70
CA THR A 11 12.35 -7.37 7.75
C THR A 11 11.48 -8.54 7.31
N GLY A 12 12.03 -9.52 6.58
CA GLY A 12 11.26 -10.69 6.13
C GLY A 12 10.25 -10.36 5.03
N HIS A 13 10.63 -9.46 4.11
CA HIS A 13 9.83 -9.09 2.93
C HIS A 13 9.25 -10.28 2.16
N ASP A 14 9.99 -11.37 2.00
CA ASP A 14 9.56 -12.52 1.19
C ASP A 14 8.28 -13.18 1.73
N ASP A 15 8.24 -13.50 3.02
CA ASP A 15 7.07 -14.12 3.67
C ASP A 15 5.85 -13.19 3.67
N LEU A 16 6.08 -11.87 3.73
CA LEU A 16 5.02 -10.88 3.67
C LEU A 16 4.45 -10.74 2.25
N TYR A 17 5.32 -10.77 1.23
CA TYR A 17 4.89 -10.75 -0.17
C TYR A 17 4.04 -11.97 -0.52
N GLU A 18 4.42 -13.15 -0.04
CA GLU A 18 3.61 -14.37 -0.24
C GLU A 18 2.22 -14.22 0.36
N GLN A 19 2.11 -13.72 1.60
CA GLN A 19 0.83 -13.46 2.25
C GLN A 19 -0.02 -12.41 1.52
N LEU A 20 0.62 -11.34 1.01
CA LEU A 20 -0.07 -10.31 0.23
C LEU A 20 -0.67 -10.90 -1.04
N VAL A 21 0.08 -11.73 -1.78
CA VAL A 21 -0.41 -12.37 -3.00
C VAL A 21 -1.51 -13.38 -2.68
N ALA A 22 -1.31 -14.22 -1.67
CA ALA A 22 -2.26 -15.24 -1.26
C ALA A 22 -3.63 -14.65 -0.83
N MET A 23 -3.65 -13.43 -0.30
CA MET A 23 -4.89 -12.72 0.05
C MET A 23 -5.80 -12.45 -1.16
N HIS A 24 -5.29 -12.54 -2.40
CA HIS A 24 -6.06 -12.38 -3.63
C HIS A 24 -6.52 -13.69 -4.24
N ASP A 25 -6.14 -14.84 -3.70
CA ASP A 25 -6.50 -16.13 -4.28
C ASP A 25 -8.02 -16.34 -4.31
N GLY A 26 -8.52 -16.83 -5.45
CA GLY A 26 -9.95 -17.00 -5.70
C GLY A 26 -10.77 -15.72 -5.90
N LEU A 27 -10.16 -14.52 -5.88
CA LEU A 27 -10.88 -13.26 -6.13
C LEU A 27 -10.90 -12.90 -7.62
N SER A 28 -12.02 -12.34 -8.07
CA SER A 28 -12.06 -11.63 -9.35
C SER A 28 -11.20 -10.36 -9.30
N GLU A 29 -10.85 -9.82 -10.46
CA GLU A 29 -10.10 -8.55 -10.55
C GLU A 29 -10.79 -7.41 -9.78
N ALA A 30 -12.11 -7.30 -9.90
CA ALA A 30 -12.88 -6.27 -9.21
C ALA A 30 -12.89 -6.45 -7.68
N GLU A 31 -12.92 -7.68 -7.20
CA GLU A 31 -12.82 -7.98 -5.75
C GLU A 31 -11.41 -7.74 -5.24
N SER A 32 -10.40 -8.13 -6.00
CA SER A 32 -8.99 -7.86 -5.73
C SER A 32 -8.72 -6.36 -5.61
N LEU A 33 -9.30 -5.54 -6.50
CA LEU A 33 -9.19 -4.08 -6.43
C LEU A 33 -9.88 -3.50 -5.19
N LYS A 34 -11.07 -4.00 -4.84
CA LYS A 34 -11.76 -3.58 -3.60
C LYS A 34 -10.95 -3.95 -2.36
N LEU A 35 -10.33 -5.12 -2.36
CA LEU A 35 -9.46 -5.59 -1.30
C LEU A 35 -8.26 -4.65 -1.15
N TRP A 36 -7.58 -4.31 -2.25
CA TRP A 36 -6.47 -3.36 -2.25
C TRP A 36 -6.86 -1.99 -1.72
N ALA A 37 -8.02 -1.46 -2.15
CA ALA A 37 -8.51 -0.17 -1.66
C ALA A 37 -8.75 -0.17 -0.15
N LYS A 38 -9.36 -1.25 0.38
CA LYS A 38 -9.58 -1.41 1.83
C LYS A 38 -8.26 -1.54 2.58
N PHE A 39 -7.32 -2.33 2.06
CA PHE A 39 -6.00 -2.51 2.66
C PHE A 39 -5.23 -1.19 2.74
N ALA A 40 -5.19 -0.43 1.63
CA ALA A 40 -4.56 0.88 1.59
C ALA A 40 -5.17 1.86 2.61
N LEU A 41 -6.50 1.87 2.77
CA LEU A 41 -7.17 2.71 3.76
C LEU A 41 -6.81 2.33 5.20
N LEU A 42 -6.73 1.04 5.52
CA LEU A 42 -6.32 0.56 6.84
C LEU A 42 -4.89 1.00 7.16
N LEU A 43 -3.97 0.88 6.20
CA LEU A 43 -2.59 1.33 6.36
C LEU A 43 -2.49 2.85 6.50
N ALA A 44 -3.25 3.62 5.71
CA ALA A 44 -3.29 5.08 5.84
C ALA A 44 -3.77 5.50 7.24
N ASN A 45 -4.80 4.84 7.76
CA ASN A 45 -5.29 5.07 9.13
C ASN A 45 -4.24 4.70 10.19
N HIS A 46 -3.51 3.60 10.00
CA HIS A 46 -2.45 3.19 10.91
C HIS A 46 -1.25 4.17 10.91
N ILE A 47 -0.87 4.69 9.74
CA ILE A 47 0.19 5.69 9.59
C ILE A 47 -0.19 6.99 10.31
N GLY A 48 -1.44 7.45 10.20
CA GLY A 48 -1.98 8.61 10.93
C GLY A 48 -1.40 9.98 10.55
N GLU A 49 -0.32 10.01 9.77
CA GLU A 49 0.42 11.23 9.41
C GLU A 49 -0.02 11.78 8.05
N ARG A 50 -0.85 12.83 8.06
CA ARG A 50 -1.41 13.46 6.84
C ARG A 50 -0.35 13.81 5.80
N ALA A 51 0.77 14.40 6.23
CA ALA A 51 1.85 14.81 5.32
C ALA A 51 2.52 13.61 4.63
N VAL A 52 2.65 12.47 5.32
CA VAL A 52 3.21 11.23 4.75
C VAL A 52 2.23 10.65 3.71
N ILE A 53 0.94 10.65 4.02
CA ILE A 53 -0.11 10.16 3.13
C ILE A 53 -0.21 11.01 1.85
N GLU A 54 -0.13 12.33 1.96
CA GLU A 54 -0.11 13.24 0.80
C GLU A 54 1.11 13.03 -0.09
N GLN A 55 2.29 12.85 0.50
CA GLN A 55 3.50 12.51 -0.25
C GLN A 55 3.35 11.17 -0.98
N ALA A 56 2.79 10.15 -0.32
CA ALA A 56 2.55 8.85 -0.93
C ALA A 56 1.58 8.94 -2.12
N MET A 57 0.48 9.69 -1.99
CA MET A 57 -0.47 9.90 -3.09
C MET A 57 0.17 10.62 -4.27
N ALA A 58 0.99 11.65 -4.02
CA ALA A 58 1.70 12.37 -5.06
C ALA A 58 2.68 11.46 -5.82
N MET A 59 3.38 10.57 -5.11
CA MET A 59 4.35 9.62 -5.69
C MET A 59 3.67 8.46 -6.44
N ALA A 60 2.50 8.00 -5.98
CA ALA A 60 1.78 6.88 -6.58
C ALA A 60 1.01 7.27 -7.85
N ARG A 61 0.72 8.56 -8.05
CA ARG A 61 0.02 9.04 -9.25
C ARG A 61 0.88 8.72 -10.49
N PRO A 62 0.34 8.04 -11.51
CA PRO A 62 1.06 7.80 -12.76
C PRO A 62 1.56 9.13 -13.32
N ARG A 63 2.82 9.18 -13.75
CA ARG A 63 3.32 10.33 -14.49
C ARG A 63 2.59 10.35 -15.83
N ALA A 64 1.89 11.45 -16.13
CA ALA A 64 1.35 11.64 -17.47
C ALA A 64 2.53 11.61 -18.44
N ALA A 65 2.39 10.84 -19.53
CA ALA A 65 3.39 10.75 -20.60
C ALA A 65 3.64 12.12 -21.25
#